data_AF-A0AA41FDQ5-F1
#
_entry.id   AF-A0AA41FDQ5-F1
#
_cell.length_a   1.000
_cell.length_b   1.000
_cell.length_c   1.000
_cell.angle_alpha   90.00
_cell.angle_beta   90.00
_cell.angle_gamma   90.00
#
_symmetry.space_group_name_H-M   'P 1'
#
loop_
_entity.id
_entity.type
_entity.pdbx_description
1 polymer ?
#
loop_
_entity_poly.entity_id
_entity_poly.type
_entity_poly.pdbx_seq_one_letter_code
_entity_poly.pdbx_strand_id
1 'polypeptide(L)'
;MRLSEEIDLVKEIIKEKKCMFVEYDAPSGYLITAKRKGSNQAQDLAETIEERLKDKGIECVKFTTQRRGYINIISGSLTVVINPCIDETD
;
A
#
# COMPACT_ATOMS: atom_id res chain seq x y z
N MET A 1 -10.34 -8.15 13.07
CA MET A 1 -9.14 -8.81 12.53
C MET A 1 -7.94 -8.31 13.34
N ARG A 2 -6.89 -9.11 13.58
CA ARG A 2 -5.69 -8.61 14.28
C ARG A 2 -4.81 -7.85 13.28
N LEU A 3 -4.17 -6.75 13.71
CA LEU A 3 -3.25 -5.95 12.87
C LEU A 3 -2.21 -6.82 12.12
N SER A 4 -1.76 -7.91 12.73
CA SER A 4 -0.85 -8.88 12.10
C SER A 4 -1.43 -9.52 10.83
N GLU A 5 -2.72 -9.86 10.82
CA GLU A 5 -3.37 -10.48 9.67
C GLU A 5 -3.54 -9.48 8.51
N GLU A 6 -3.78 -8.20 8.82
CA GLU A 6 -3.81 -7.11 7.84
C GLU A 6 -2.44 -6.90 7.19
N ILE A 7 -1.38 -6.88 8.01
CA ILE A 7 0.01 -6.77 7.54
C ILE A 7 0.37 -7.95 6.63
N ASP A 8 0.08 -9.18 7.06
CA ASP A 8 0.40 -10.38 6.29
C ASP A 8 -0.32 -10.40 4.94
N LEU A 9 -1.62 -10.06 4.93
CA LEU A 9 -2.40 -9.96 3.70
C LEU A 9 -1.80 -8.94 2.72
N VAL A 10 -1.48 -7.73 3.19
CA VAL A 10 -0.88 -6.69 2.34
C VAL A 10 0.47 -7.15 1.79
N LYS A 11 1.29 -7.82 2.60
CA LYS A 11 2.59 -8.35 2.16
C LYS A 11 2.44 -9.44 1.11
N GLU A 12 1.46 -10.32 1.25
CA GLU A 12 1.14 -11.34 0.25
C GLU A 12 0.82 -10.69 -1.10
N ILE A 13 -0.06 -9.69 -1.12
CA ILE A 13 -0.47 -8.98 -2.35
C ILE A 13 0.74 -8.28 -3.02
N ILE A 14 1.56 -7.58 -2.23
CA ILE A 14 2.76 -6.90 -2.75
C ILE A 14 3.74 -7.92 -3.36
N LYS A 15 3.91 -9.09 -2.73
CA LYS A 15 4.75 -10.18 -3.25
C LYS A 15 4.17 -10.82 -4.51
N GLU A 16 2.86 -11.07 -4.57
CA GLU A 16 2.14 -11.58 -5.76
C GLU A 16 2.38 -10.67 -6.97
N LYS A 17 2.34 -9.35 -6.76
CA LYS A 17 2.60 -8.35 -7.80
C LYS A 17 4.10 -8.16 -8.09
N LYS A 18 5.02 -8.87 -7.40
CA LYS A 18 6.49 -8.77 -7.55
C LYS A 18 7.04 -7.36 -7.27
N CYS A 19 6.46 -6.68 -6.28
CA CYS A 19 6.92 -5.36 -5.86
C CYS A 19 7.98 -5.49 -4.76
N MET A 20 8.95 -4.57 -4.73
CA MET A 20 9.82 -4.40 -3.57
C MET A 20 9.11 -3.59 -2.50
N PHE A 21 9.33 -3.92 -1.23
CA PHE A 21 8.77 -3.15 -0.12
C PHE A 21 9.71 -3.13 1.09
N VAL A 22 9.48 -2.15 1.96
CA VAL A 22 10.15 -1.97 3.24
C VAL A 22 9.09 -1.79 4.33
N GLU A 23 9.39 -2.29 5.52
CA GLU A 23 8.50 -2.32 6.67
C GLU A 23 9.07 -1.42 7.77
N TYR A 24 8.21 -0.68 8.47
CA TYR A 24 8.57 0.16 9.60
C TYR A 24 7.56 0.00 10.73
N ASP A 25 8.05 -0.27 11.94
CA ASP A 25 7.28 -0.09 13.16
C ASP A 25 7.21 1.40 13.50
N ALA A 26 6.00 1.94 13.59
CA ALA A 26 5.77 3.32 13.98
C ALA A 26 5.14 3.36 15.40
N PRO A 27 5.42 4.40 16.20
CA PRO A 27 4.83 4.52 17.55
C PRO A 27 3.30 4.45 17.59
N SER A 28 2.63 4.78 16.47
CA SER A 28 1.17 4.78 16.32
C SER A 28 0.64 3.70 15.38
N GLY A 29 1.46 2.75 14.93
CA GLY A 29 1.01 1.73 13.98
C GLY A 29 2.12 1.06 13.17
N TYR A 30 1.76 0.59 11.99
CA TYR A 30 2.66 -0.13 11.09
C TYR A 30 2.66 0.52 9.72
N LEU A 31 3.84 0.69 9.13
CA LEU A 31 4.01 1.32 7.83
C LEU A 31 4.67 0.35 6.85
N ILE A 32 4.03 0.11 5.71
CA ILE A 32 4.61 -0.62 4.59
C ILE A 32 4.79 0.35 3.43
N THR A 33 6.02 0.49 2.95
CA THR A 33 6.30 1.27 1.74
C THR A 33 6.62 0.33 0.59
N ALA A 34 5.80 0.33 -0.46
CA ALA A 34 6.02 -0.46 -1.67
C ALA A 34 6.50 0.43 -2.82
N LYS A 35 7.35 -0.12 -3.70
CA LYS A 35 7.80 0.51 -4.94
C LYS A 35 7.24 -0.24 -6.15
N ARG A 36 6.55 0.47 -7.04
CA ARG A 36 5.95 -0.11 -8.25
C ARG A 36 6.07 0.87 -9.42
N LYS A 37 6.83 0.51 -10.46
CA LYS A 37 7.10 1.41 -11.59
C LYS A 37 5.86 1.66 -12.46
N GLY A 38 5.52 2.93 -12.64
CA GLY A 38 4.43 3.37 -13.49
C GLY A 38 3.12 3.57 -12.72
N SER A 39 2.48 4.72 -12.96
CA SER A 39 1.26 5.14 -12.26
C SER A 39 0.13 4.11 -12.36
N ASN A 40 -0.11 3.53 -13.54
CA ASN A 40 -1.18 2.54 -13.72
C ASN A 40 -0.93 1.27 -12.92
N GLN A 41 0.33 0.81 -12.85
CA GLN A 41 0.67 -0.38 -12.08
C GLN A 41 0.62 -0.13 -10.56
N ALA A 42 0.92 1.10 -10.13
CA ALA A 42 0.77 1.51 -8.74
C ALA A 42 -0.70 1.61 -8.33
N GLN A 43 -1.57 2.15 -9.19
CA GLN A 43 -3.01 2.19 -8.97
C GLN A 43 -3.61 0.77 -8.94
N ASP A 44 -3.24 -0.11 -9.88
CA ASP A 44 -3.64 -1.52 -9.86
C ASP A 44 -3.24 -2.24 -8.56
N LEU A 45 -2.04 -1.98 -8.06
CA LEU A 45 -1.61 -2.49 -6.76
C LEU A 45 -2.48 -1.93 -5.62
N ALA A 46 -2.79 -0.64 -5.66
CA ALA A 46 -3.59 0.01 -4.63
C ALA A 46 -5.03 -0.50 -4.60
N GLU A 47 -5.65 -0.65 -5.77
CA GLU A 47 -6.99 -1.22 -5.94
C GLU A 47 -7.03 -2.67 -5.47
N THR A 48 -6.04 -3.48 -5.85
CA THR A 48 -5.95 -4.88 -5.37
C THR A 48 -5.89 -4.95 -3.85
N ILE A 49 -5.13 -4.06 -3.20
CA ILE A 49 -5.04 -4.01 -1.73
C ILE A 49 -6.38 -3.60 -1.11
N GLU A 50 -7.00 -2.54 -1.62
CA GLU A 50 -8.30 -2.04 -1.13
C GLU A 50 -9.41 -3.10 -1.24
N GLU A 51 -9.52 -3.76 -2.40
CA GLU A 51 -10.51 -4.82 -2.64
C GLU A 51 -10.30 -6.02 -1.70
N ARG A 52 -9.06 -6.48 -1.54
CA ARG A 52 -8.75 -7.64 -0.67
C ARG A 52 -8.98 -7.34 0.80
N LEU A 53 -8.71 -6.11 1.25
CA LEU A 53 -9.06 -5.67 2.61
C LEU A 53 -10.59 -5.64 2.78
N LYS A 54 -11.31 -5.10 1.80
CA LYS A 54 -12.77 -5.05 1.81
C LYS A 54 -13.42 -6.44 1.83
N ASP A 55 -12.90 -7.39 1.06
CA ASP A 55 -13.37 -8.80 1.05
C ASP A 55 -13.21 -9.48 2.42
N LYS A 56 -12.27 -9.00 3.23
CA LYS A 56 -12.04 -9.43 4.61
C LYS A 56 -12.88 -8.64 5.64
N GLY A 57 -13.72 -7.73 5.19
CA GLY A 57 -14.53 -6.85 6.03
C GLY A 57 -13.72 -5.74 6.71
N ILE A 58 -12.57 -5.37 6.14
CA ILE A 58 -11.71 -4.31 6.67
C ILE A 58 -11.94 -3.03 5.87
N GLU A 59 -12.35 -1.97 6.56
CA GLU A 59 -12.49 -0.65 5.96
C GLU A 59 -11.13 0.03 5.85
N CYS A 60 -10.85 0.63 4.70
CA CYS A 60 -9.66 1.43 4.51
C CYS A 60 -9.98 2.72 3.74
N VAL A 61 -9.11 3.71 3.90
CA VAL A 61 -9.17 4.98 3.16
C VAL A 61 -7.99 5.02 2.19
N LYS A 62 -8.29 5.16 0.90
CA LYS A 62 -7.31 5.32 -0.17
C LYS A 62 -7.28 6.76 -0.67
N PHE A 63 -6.10 7.36 -0.80
CA PHE A 63 -5.92 8.66 -1.44
C PHE A 63 -4.56 8.80 -2.12
N THR A 64 -4.49 9.63 -3.16
CA THR A 64 -3.24 9.92 -3.88
C THR A 64 -2.73 11.30 -3.51
N THR A 65 -1.45 11.39 -3.15
CA THR A 65 -0.79 12.67 -2.87
C THR A 65 -0.48 13.42 -4.16
N GLN A 66 -0.66 14.74 -4.14
CA GLN A 66 -0.41 15.59 -5.32
C GLN A 66 1.06 15.61 -5.73
N ARG A 67 1.99 15.46 -4.77
CA ARG A 67 3.43 15.46 -5.04
C ARG A 67 3.90 14.03 -5.37
N ARG A 68 4.42 13.82 -6.59
CA ARG A 68 4.96 12.55 -7.10
C ARG A 68 3.96 11.37 -7.17
N GLY A 69 2.67 11.60 -6.89
CA GLY A 69 1.62 10.61 -7.10
C GLY A 69 1.66 9.41 -6.14
N TYR A 70 2.24 9.55 -4.94
CA TYR A 70 2.21 8.44 -3.97
C TYR A 70 0.78 8.12 -3.59
N ILE A 71 0.46 6.83 -3.54
CA ILE A 71 -0.85 6.35 -3.14
C ILE A 71 -0.74 5.87 -1.69
N ASN A 72 -1.63 6.35 -0.84
CA ASN A 72 -1.70 5.98 0.57
C ASN A 72 -2.98 5.18 0.80
N ILE A 73 -2.87 4.08 1.53
CA ILE A 73 -4.00 3.27 1.99
C ILE A 73 -3.86 3.16 3.51
N ILE A 74 -4.88 3.61 4.23
CA ILE A 74 -4.90 3.61 5.70
C ILE A 74 -6.02 2.67 6.17
N SER A 75 -5.66 1.65 6.95
CA SER A 75 -6.55 0.70 7.60
C SER A 75 -6.26 0.69 9.10
N GLY A 76 -7.04 1.41 9.91
CA GLY A 76 -6.80 1.51 11.35
C GLY A 76 -5.38 1.97 11.68
N SER A 77 -4.56 1.05 12.21
CA SER A 77 -3.15 1.29 12.55
C SER A 77 -2.16 0.90 11.45
N LEU A 78 -2.61 0.33 10.33
CA LEU A 78 -1.78 0.02 9.17
C LEU A 78 -1.83 1.16 8.15
N THR A 79 -0.66 1.62 7.72
CA THR A 79 -0.50 2.54 6.59
C THR A 79 0.32 1.86 5.51
N VAL A 80 -0.17 1.89 4.27
CA VAL A 80 0.54 1.41 3.09
C VAL A 80 0.79 2.58 2.17
N VAL A 81 2.06 2.80 1.82
CA VAL A 81 2.49 3.86 0.90
C VAL A 81 3.05 3.21 -0.35
N ILE A 82 2.42 3.46 -1.49
CA ILE A 82 2.85 2.97 -2.80
C ILE A 82 3.53 4.11 -3.54
N ASN A 83 4.82 3.96 -3.78
CA ASN A 83 5.59 4.84 -4.64
C ASN A 83 5.46 4.36 -6.09
N PRO A 84 4.84 5.15 -6.99
CA PRO A 84 4.70 4.81 -8.39
C PRO A 84 6.02 4.84 -9.19
N CYS A 85 7.14 5.19 -8.55
CA CYS A 85 8.47 5.32 -9.18
C CYS A 85 8.38 6.03 -10.54
N ILE A 86 7.57 7.09 -10.61
CA ILE A 86 7.51 7.94 -11.79
C ILE A 86 8.90 8.56 -11.81
N ASP A 87 9.68 8.19 -12.82
CA ASP A 87 10.99 8.79 -13.03
C ASP A 87 10.77 10.31 -12.98
N GLU A 88 11.53 11.00 -12.13
CA GLU A 88 11.66 12.45 -12.22
C GLU A 88 12.33 12.68 -13.56
N THR A 89 11.57 12.78 -14.64
CA THR A 89 12.11 13.31 -15.89
C THR A 89 12.61 14.71 -15.58
N ASP A 90 13.93 14.86 -15.70
CA ASP A 90 14.74 16.09 -15.81
C ASP A 90 14.01 17.26 -16.49
#